data_AF-A0A1Q7ABR2-F1
#
_entry.id   AF-A0A1Q7ABR2-F1
#
_cell.length_a   1.000
_cell.length_b   1.000
_cell.length_c   1.000
_cell.angle_alpha   90.00
_cell.angle_beta   90.00
_cell.angle_gamma   90.00
#
_symmetry.space_group_name_H-M   'P 1'
#
loop_
_entity.id
_entity.type
_entity.pdbx_description
1 polymer ?
#
loop_
_entity_poly.entity_id
_entity_poly.type
_entity_poly.pdbx_seq_one_letter_code
_entity_poly.pdbx_strand_id
1 'polypeptide(L)'
;MVEWISITCKGTRVDIDNLPGYLKARVQASSDNTLPSLLSYGLSVEEVEKVMLREALGRSKGNVSEAARLLKVTRNTLRYRMGKYNLKIPEQSR
;
A
#
# COMPACT_ATOMS: atom_id res chain seq x y z
N MET A 1 26.86 -20.70 -1.96
CA MET A 1 26.89 -19.44 -2.75
C MET A 1 25.95 -18.40 -2.14
N VAL A 2 26.16 -18.04 -0.88
CA VAL A 2 25.42 -16.97 -0.15
C VAL A 2 26.40 -16.01 0.54
N GLU A 3 27.70 -16.18 0.30
CA GLU A 3 28.79 -15.61 1.08
C GLU A 3 29.22 -14.21 0.59
N TRP A 4 28.59 -13.70 -0.47
CA TRP A 4 28.94 -12.42 -1.10
C TRP A 4 28.11 -11.23 -0.59
N ILE A 5 27.03 -11.46 0.18
CA ILE A 5 26.18 -10.38 0.70
C ILE A 5 26.79 -9.72 1.96
N SER A 6 27.77 -10.36 2.59
CA SER A 6 28.32 -9.88 3.86
C SER A 6 29.43 -8.82 3.74
N ILE A 7 29.97 -8.54 2.55
CA ILE A 7 31.21 -7.76 2.43
C ILE A 7 30.99 -6.27 2.13
N THR A 8 29.81 -5.84 1.66
CA THR A 8 29.62 -4.45 1.18
C THR A 8 28.40 -3.74 1.78
N CYS A 9 28.08 -4.01 3.04
CA CYS A 9 27.00 -3.29 3.74
C CYS A 9 27.57 -2.39 4.85
N LYS A 10 28.22 -1.29 4.48
CA LYS A 10 28.30 -0.11 5.36
C LYS A 10 27.03 0.73 5.15
N GLY A 11 25.91 0.28 5.70
CA GLY A 11 24.68 1.09 5.73
C GLY A 11 23.38 0.30 5.65
N THR A 12 22.46 0.59 6.57
CA THR A 12 21.16 -0.05 6.79
C THR A 12 20.10 0.31 5.73
N ARG A 13 20.51 0.76 4.54
CA ARG A 13 19.62 1.11 3.42
C ARG A 13 20.26 0.70 2.10
N VAL A 14 19.67 -0.31 1.46
CA VAL A 14 20.00 -0.69 0.08
C VAL A 14 19.17 0.20 -0.82
N ASP A 15 19.81 1.22 -1.40
CA ASP A 15 19.21 2.02 -2.46
C ASP A 15 19.34 1.29 -3.81
N ILE A 16 18.42 1.56 -4.75
CA ILE A 16 18.37 0.90 -6.07
C ILE A 16 19.66 1.16 -6.85
N ASP A 17 20.33 2.28 -6.57
CA ASP A 17 21.62 2.63 -7.17
C ASP A 17 22.76 1.68 -6.80
N ASN A 18 22.67 1.00 -5.66
CA ASN A 18 23.71 0.12 -5.14
C ASN A 18 23.65 -1.31 -5.72
N LEU A 19 22.71 -1.55 -6.63
CA LEU A 19 22.50 -2.86 -7.23
C LEU A 19 23.43 -3.07 -8.43
N PRO A 20 24.11 -4.23 -8.55
CA PRO A 20 25.00 -4.51 -9.68
C PRO A 20 24.24 -4.50 -11.02
N GLY A 21 24.93 -4.08 -12.08
CA GLY A 21 24.33 -3.78 -13.39
C GLY A 21 23.48 -4.90 -14.01
N TYR A 22 23.79 -6.18 -13.71
CA TYR A 22 22.99 -7.32 -14.18
C TYR A 22 21.59 -7.37 -13.57
N LEU A 23 21.40 -6.88 -12.32
CA LEU A 23 20.08 -6.76 -11.71
C LEU A 23 19.34 -5.52 -12.24
N LYS A 24 20.05 -4.42 -12.53
CA LYS A 24 19.46 -3.22 -13.17
C LYS A 24 18.88 -3.56 -14.56
N ALA A 25 19.61 -4.35 -15.36
CA ALA A 25 19.13 -4.81 -16.67
C ALA A 25 17.87 -5.68 -16.58
N ARG A 26 17.76 -6.54 -15.56
CA ARG A 26 16.55 -7.34 -15.32
C ARG A 26 15.36 -6.48 -14.89
N VAL A 27 15.58 -5.49 -14.03
CA VAL A 27 14.56 -4.51 -13.63
C VAL A 27 14.07 -3.69 -14.83
N GLN A 28 14.97 -3.29 -15.72
CA GLN A 28 14.64 -2.58 -16.97
C GLN A 28 13.90 -3.46 -17.98
N ALA A 29 14.24 -4.75 -18.09
CA ALA A 29 13.49 -5.70 -18.92
C ALA A 29 12.10 -6.02 -18.35
N SER A 30 11.93 -5.95 -17.03
CA SER A 30 10.61 -5.98 -16.37
C SER A 30 9.94 -4.61 -16.23
N SER A 31 10.50 -3.56 -16.84
CA SER A 31 9.86 -2.24 -16.94
C SER A 31 8.83 -2.19 -18.07
N ASP A 32 8.17 -3.32 -18.32
CA ASP A 32 6.78 -3.25 -18.74
C ASP A 32 6.06 -2.61 -17.56
N ASN A 33 5.95 -1.29 -17.60
CA ASN A 33 5.32 -0.46 -16.59
C ASN A 33 3.79 -0.63 -16.63
N THR A 34 3.33 -1.85 -16.97
CA THR A 34 2.00 -2.35 -16.69
C THR A 34 1.92 -2.44 -15.18
N LEU A 35 1.64 -1.29 -14.56
CA LEU A 35 1.11 -1.23 -13.20
C LEU A 35 0.11 -2.37 -13.08
N PRO A 36 0.35 -3.35 -12.19
CA PRO A 36 -0.54 -4.48 -12.06
C PRO A 36 -1.95 -3.92 -11.83
N SER A 37 -2.83 -4.09 -12.81
CA SER A 37 -4.17 -3.51 -12.71
C SER A 37 -4.87 -4.25 -11.58
N LEU A 38 -5.53 -3.50 -10.68
CA LEU A 38 -6.37 -4.11 -9.64
C LEU A 38 -7.41 -5.06 -10.25
N LEU A 39 -7.83 -4.78 -11.49
CA LEU A 39 -8.73 -5.63 -12.27
C LEU A 39 -8.07 -6.96 -12.70
N SER A 40 -6.76 -6.96 -12.97
CA SER A 40 -6.01 -8.18 -13.30
C SER A 40 -5.92 -9.16 -12.14
N TYR A 41 -6.08 -8.68 -10.90
CA TYR A 41 -6.18 -9.53 -9.72
C TYR A 41 -7.60 -10.05 -9.45
N GLY A 42 -8.56 -9.74 -10.31
CA GLY A 42 -9.96 -10.14 -10.13
C GLY A 42 -10.66 -9.45 -8.96
N LEU A 43 -10.10 -8.35 -8.44
CA LEU A 43 -10.70 -7.62 -7.32
C LEU A 43 -11.93 -6.84 -7.79
N SER A 44 -13.02 -6.98 -7.04
CA SER A 44 -14.22 -6.18 -7.26
C SER A 44 -14.02 -4.74 -6.79
N VAL A 45 -14.84 -3.82 -7.32
CA VAL A 45 -14.83 -2.41 -6.87
C VAL A 45 -15.11 -2.32 -5.36
N GLU A 46 -16.00 -3.17 -4.84
CA GLU A 46 -16.31 -3.22 -3.41
C GLU A 46 -15.10 -3.66 -2.58
N GLU A 47 -14.29 -4.59 -3.07
CA GLU A 47 -13.11 -5.07 -2.36
C GLU A 47 -12.01 -4.01 -2.30
N VAL A 48 -11.72 -3.38 -3.43
CA VAL A 48 -10.78 -2.26 -3.50
C VAL A 48 -11.21 -1.14 -2.56
N GLU A 49 -12.50 -0.80 -2.57
CA GLU A 49 -13.04 0.23 -1.69
C GLU A 49 -12.92 -0.16 -0.21
N LYS A 50 -13.21 -1.41 0.17
CA LYS A 50 -13.03 -1.90 1.54
C LYS A 50 -11.59 -1.79 2.00
N VAL A 51 -10.62 -2.13 1.15
CA VAL A 51 -9.19 -2.02 1.46
C VAL A 51 -8.81 -0.55 1.68
N MET A 52 -9.20 0.34 0.77
CA MET A 52 -8.93 1.78 0.90
C MET A 52 -9.54 2.38 2.17
N LEU A 53 -10.77 2.00 2.52
CA LEU A 53 -11.44 2.46 3.74
C LEU A 53 -10.70 2.02 5.00
N ARG A 54 -10.26 0.74 5.07
CA ARG A 54 -9.48 0.24 6.20
C ARG A 54 -8.14 0.95 6.32
N GLU A 55 -7.46 1.15 5.20
CA GLU A 55 -6.17 1.82 5.17
C GLU A 55 -6.28 3.27 5.63
N ALA A 56 -7.25 4.02 5.12
CA ALA A 56 -7.48 5.40 5.55
C ALA A 56 -7.84 5.49 7.04
N LEU A 57 -8.70 4.60 7.53
CA LEU A 57 -9.04 4.55 8.96
C LEU A 57 -7.82 4.21 9.83
N GLY A 58 -6.98 3.27 9.39
CA GLY A 58 -5.73 2.92 10.09
C GLY A 58 -4.75 4.09 10.13
N ARG A 59 -4.50 4.73 8.98
CA ARG A 59 -3.61 5.91 8.87
C ARG A 59 -4.12 7.09 9.71
N SER A 60 -5.44 7.24 9.81
CA SER A 60 -6.09 8.30 10.60
C SER A 60 -6.35 7.90 12.06
N LYS A 61 -5.85 6.75 12.54
CA LYS A 61 -6.06 6.26 13.92
C LYS A 61 -7.54 6.26 14.33
N GLY A 62 -8.42 5.87 13.42
CA GLY A 62 -9.87 5.85 13.63
C GLY A 62 -10.58 7.20 13.53
N ASN A 63 -9.86 8.31 13.26
CA ASN A 63 -10.50 9.60 13.01
C ASN A 63 -11.18 9.62 11.63
N VAL A 64 -12.51 9.50 11.65
CA VAL A 64 -13.39 9.48 10.47
C VAL A 64 -13.24 10.74 9.61
N SER A 65 -13.04 11.92 10.21
CA SER A 65 -12.89 13.16 9.44
C SER A 65 -11.57 13.22 8.69
N GLU A 66 -10.48 12.80 9.34
CA GLU A 66 -9.17 12.70 8.69
C GLU A 66 -9.13 11.61 7.63
N ALA A 67 -9.75 10.46 7.88
CA ALA A 67 -9.83 9.37 6.89
C ALA A 67 -10.62 9.82 5.64
N ALA A 68 -11.69 10.59 5.83
CA ALA A 68 -12.47 11.14 4.74
C ALA A 68 -11.64 12.15 3.92
N ARG A 69 -10.82 12.96 4.58
CA ARG A 69 -9.88 13.89 3.95
C ARG A 69 -8.81 13.16 3.13
N LEU A 70 -8.26 12.06 3.65
CA LEU A 70 -7.28 11.23 2.91
C LEU A 70 -7.88 10.63 1.63
N LEU A 71 -9.12 10.16 1.71
CA LEU A 71 -9.83 9.59 0.57
C LEU A 71 -10.52 10.64 -0.32
N LYS A 72 -10.43 11.93 0.02
CA LYS A 72 -11.08 13.05 -0.67
C LYS A 72 -12.59 12.89 -0.83
N VAL A 73 -13.25 12.33 0.19
CA VAL A 73 -14.71 12.19 0.27
C VAL A 73 -15.26 12.99 1.44
N THR A 74 -16.57 13.21 1.47
CA THR A 74 -17.19 13.83 2.63
C THR A 74 -17.23 12.86 3.82
N ARG A 75 -17.23 13.40 5.04
CA ARG A 75 -17.41 12.61 6.27
C ARG A 75 -18.67 11.75 6.24
N ASN A 76 -19.77 12.27 5.68
CA ASN A 76 -21.04 11.55 5.59
C ASN A 76 -20.95 10.37 4.61
N THR A 77 -20.30 10.58 3.46
CA THR A 77 -20.02 9.50 2.50
C THR A 77 -19.18 8.40 3.16
N LEU A 78 -18.13 8.77 3.89
CA LEU A 78 -17.30 7.79 4.60
C LEU A 78 -18.11 6.99 5.62
N ARG A 79 -18.92 7.66 6.45
CA ARG A 79 -19.80 6.99 7.44
C ARG A 79 -20.78 6.02 6.78
N TYR A 80 -21.40 6.44 5.68
CA TYR A 80 -22.31 5.57 4.93
C TYR A 80 -21.59 4.33 4.40
N ARG A 81 -20.42 4.49 3.78
CA ARG A 81 -19.61 3.36 3.27
C ARG A 81 -19.13 2.44 4.40
N MET A 82 -18.73 3.00 5.55
CA MET A 82 -18.38 2.20 6.73
C MET A 82 -19.55 1.34 7.21
N GLY A 83 -20.77 1.90 7.24
CA GLY A 83 -21.98 1.15 7.58
C GLY A 83 -22.29 0.07 6.54
N LYS A 84 -22.24 0.42 5.25
CA LYS A 84 -22.48 -0.52 4.12
C LYS A 84 -21.56 -1.74 4.19
N TYR A 85 -20.30 -1.55 4.56
CA TYR A 85 -19.30 -2.62 4.62
C TYR A 85 -19.06 -3.16 6.04
N ASN A 86 -19.87 -2.73 7.01
CA ASN A 86 -19.80 -3.13 8.41
C ASN A 86 -18.38 -3.00 9.02
N LEU A 87 -17.63 -1.98 8.58
CA LEU A 87 -16.25 -1.73 9.01
C LEU A 87 -16.26 -1.15 10.43
N LYS A 88 -15.74 -1.92 11.38
CA LYS A 88 -15.49 -1.44 12.73
C LYS A 88 -14.19 -0.62 12.71
N ILE A 89 -14.20 0.51 13.41
CA ILE A 89 -12.99 1.31 13.63
C ILE A 89 -11.97 0.37 14.28
N PRO A 90 -10.76 0.20 13.72
CA PRO A 90 -9.74 -0.59 14.38
C PRO A 90 -9.34 0.14 15.67
N GLU A 91 -9.95 -0.29 16.78
CA GLU A 91 -9.53 0.02 18.14
C GLU A 91 -8.14 -0.60 18.34
N GLN A 92 -7.09 0.07 17.85
CA GLN A 92 -5.73 -0.27 18.23
C GLN A 92 -5.45 0.37 19.58
N SER A 93 -5.50 -0.49 20.60
CA SER A 93 -4.72 -0.48 21.84
C SER A 93 -4.25 0.88 22.35
N ARG A 94 -4.83 1.25 23.49
CA ARG A 94 -4.25 2.09 24.55
C ARG A 94 -2.75 1.82 24.76
#